data_AF-M4B8Y2-F1
#
_entry.id   AF-M4B8Y2-F1
#
_cell.length_a   1.000
_cell.length_b   1.000
_cell.length_c   1.000
_cell.angle_alpha   90.00
_cell.angle_beta   90.00
_cell.angle_gamma   90.00
#
_symmetry.space_group_name_H-M   'P 1'
#
loop_
_entity.id
_entity.type
_entity.pdbx_description
1 polymer ?
#
loop_
_entity_poly.entity_id
_entity_poly.type
_entity_poly.pdbx_seq_one_letter_code
_entity_poly.pdbx_strand_id
1 'polypeptide(L)'
;MKPQADDDEAALAQLKAVLSLRNASQPELNKAQVATAIETFQRFPGDTGSSEVQIAVLTQKILRSTSHAQEHKKDHHSRRGLIAMVEKRRKLLKYLRRKDLHKFRDVVAALGLRFTTRHSYRACVIITVKR
;
A
#
# COMPACT_ATOMS: atom_id res chain seq x y z
N MET A 1 -40.66 -24.76 24.55
CA MET A 1 -40.12 -23.40 24.47
C MET A 1 -38.63 -23.48 24.13
N LYS A 2 -38.30 -23.49 22.83
CA LYS A 2 -37.09 -22.98 22.14
C LYS A 2 -37.04 -23.51 20.70
N PRO A 3 -37.75 -22.86 19.75
CA PRO A 3 -37.56 -23.10 18.32
C PRO A 3 -37.16 -21.81 17.59
N GLN A 4 -36.17 -21.06 18.11
CA GLN A 4 -35.67 -19.82 17.48
C GLN A 4 -34.16 -19.86 17.19
N ALA A 5 -33.40 -20.78 17.78
CA ALA A 5 -31.93 -20.77 17.72
C ALA A 5 -31.36 -21.12 16.34
N ASP A 6 -32.03 -21.99 15.57
CA ASP A 6 -31.53 -22.46 14.27
C ASP A 6 -31.75 -21.42 13.15
N ASP A 7 -32.88 -20.70 13.21
CA ASP A 7 -33.18 -19.60 12.27
C ASP A 7 -32.26 -18.39 12.51
N ASP A 8 -31.92 -18.12 13.77
CA ASP A 8 -30.97 -17.07 14.15
C ASP A 8 -29.54 -17.38 13.66
N GLU A 9 -29.11 -18.66 13.70
CA GLU A 9 -27.81 -19.08 13.17
C GLU A 9 -27.74 -18.91 11.65
N ALA A 10 -28.81 -19.29 10.93
CA ALA A 10 -28.91 -19.12 9.49
C ALA A 10 -28.90 -17.62 9.09
N ALA A 11 -29.61 -16.77 9.83
CA ALA A 11 -29.59 -15.32 9.61
C ALA A 11 -28.21 -14.71 9.88
N LEU A 12 -27.53 -15.14 10.96
CA LEU A 12 -26.14 -14.77 11.25
C LEU A 12 -25.17 -15.21 10.15
N ALA A 13 -25.36 -16.40 9.58
CA ALA A 13 -24.57 -16.90 8.47
C ALA A 13 -24.77 -16.07 7.20
N GLN A 14 -26.02 -15.71 6.89
CA GLN A 14 -26.35 -14.82 5.77
C GLN A 14 -25.75 -13.42 5.97
N LEU A 15 -25.86 -12.83 7.16
CA LEU A 15 -25.25 -11.53 7.48
C LEU A 15 -23.72 -11.58 7.40
N LYS A 16 -23.08 -12.65 7.90
CA LYS A 16 -21.62 -12.85 7.75
C LYS A 16 -21.21 -12.96 6.29
N ALA A 17 -22.03 -13.60 5.45
CA ALA A 17 -21.76 -13.69 4.01
C ALA A 17 -21.90 -12.33 3.32
N VAL A 18 -22.93 -11.55 3.65
CA VAL A 18 -23.15 -10.20 3.10
C VAL A 18 -22.04 -9.24 3.52
N LEU A 19 -21.66 -9.24 4.80
CA LEU A 19 -20.60 -8.40 5.36
C LEU A 19 -19.19 -8.95 5.12
N SER A 20 -19.07 -10.06 4.38
CA SER A 20 -17.76 -10.60 4.02
C SER A 20 -17.02 -9.67 3.05
N LEU A 21 -15.68 -9.72 3.08
CA LEU A 21 -14.82 -8.91 2.21
C LEU A 21 -15.08 -9.09 0.70
N ARG A 22 -15.82 -10.14 0.29
CA ARG A 22 -16.22 -10.36 -1.11
C ARG A 22 -17.18 -9.28 -1.62
N ASN A 23 -18.01 -8.71 -0.76
CA ASN A 23 -18.99 -7.70 -1.14
C ASN A 23 -18.54 -6.28 -0.79
N ALA A 24 -17.33 -6.14 -0.23
CA ALA A 24 -16.81 -4.84 0.17
C ALA A 24 -16.50 -3.95 -1.04
N SER A 25 -16.68 -2.65 -0.85
CA SER A 25 -16.40 -1.66 -1.87
C SER A 25 -14.89 -1.49 -2.10
N GLN A 26 -14.48 -1.06 -3.31
CA GLN A 26 -13.08 -0.79 -3.62
C GLN A 26 -12.36 0.11 -2.58
N PRO A 27 -12.94 1.21 -2.06
CA PRO A 27 -12.27 2.00 -1.03
C PRO A 27 -12.04 1.24 0.29
N GLU A 28 -12.92 0.31 0.68
CA GLU A 28 -12.75 -0.51 1.89
C GLU A 28 -11.60 -1.50 1.74
N LEU A 29 -11.51 -2.17 0.58
CA LEU A 29 -10.38 -3.05 0.26
C LEU A 29 -9.04 -2.29 0.35
N ASN A 30 -9.02 -1.06 -0.17
CA ASN A 30 -7.83 -0.21 -0.10
C ASN A 30 -7.47 0.19 1.35
N LYS A 31 -8.48 0.49 2.18
CA LYS A 31 -8.24 0.80 3.60
C LYS A 31 -7.69 -0.42 4.34
N ALA A 32 -8.22 -1.61 4.08
CA ALA A 32 -7.75 -2.86 4.68
C ALA A 32 -6.27 -3.13 4.30
N GLN A 33 -5.92 -3.03 3.01
CA GLN A 33 -4.53 -3.20 2.56
C GLN A 33 -3.56 -2.21 3.20
N VAL A 34 -3.99 -0.95 3.36
CA VAL A 34 -3.20 0.09 4.02
C VAL A 34 -3.06 -0.20 5.52
N ALA A 35 -4.11 -0.68 6.19
CA ALA A 35 -4.08 -1.05 7.61
C ALA A 35 -3.08 -2.20 7.86
N THR A 36 -3.13 -3.27 7.07
CA THR A 36 -2.16 -4.38 7.16
C THR A 36 -0.72 -3.90 6.94
N ALA A 37 -0.52 -2.96 6.02
CA ALA A 37 0.80 -2.36 5.79
C ALA A 37 1.27 -1.50 6.98
N ILE A 38 0.37 -0.81 7.68
CA ILE A 38 0.71 -0.06 8.89
C ILE A 38 1.10 -1.03 10.02
N GLU A 39 0.29 -2.05 10.26
CA GLU A 39 0.51 -3.04 11.32
C GLU A 39 1.87 -3.75 11.19
N THR A 40 2.30 -4.03 9.95
CA THR A 40 3.58 -4.70 9.69
C THR A 40 4.80 -3.83 10.01
N PHE A 41 4.71 -2.52 9.81
CA PHE A 41 5.88 -1.61 9.87
C PHE A 41 5.81 -0.57 11.01
N GLN A 42 4.73 -0.57 11.81
CA GLN A 42 4.59 0.31 12.97
C GLN A 42 5.63 -0.02 14.04
N ARG A 43 6.15 1.01 14.71
CA ARG A 43 7.08 0.82 15.85
C ARG A 43 6.35 0.72 17.19
N PHE A 44 5.21 1.39 17.28
CA PHE A 44 4.32 1.43 18.42
C PHE A 44 2.88 1.36 17.90
N PRO A 45 1.91 0.92 18.72
CA PRO A 45 0.52 0.83 18.28
C PRO A 45 0.00 2.22 17.89
N GLY A 46 -0.48 2.35 16.65
CA GLY A 46 -1.02 3.61 16.12
C GLY A 46 0.01 4.53 15.47
N ASP A 47 1.24 4.06 15.21
CA ASP A 47 2.25 4.83 14.49
C ASP A 47 1.86 5.04 13.01
N THR A 48 1.58 6.28 12.66
CA THR A 48 1.31 6.70 11.26
C THR A 48 2.43 7.58 10.69
N GLY A 49 3.34 8.04 11.54
CA GLY A 49 4.31 9.09 11.24
C GLY A 49 5.70 8.56 10.89
N SER A 50 6.04 7.34 11.29
CA SER A 50 7.35 6.75 10.98
C SER A 50 7.62 6.65 9.47
N SER A 51 8.88 6.83 9.10
CA SER A 51 9.29 6.82 7.69
C SER A 51 9.01 5.47 7.03
N GLU A 52 9.15 4.37 7.78
CA GLU A 52 8.87 3.00 7.33
C GLU A 52 7.39 2.82 6.98
N VAL A 53 6.51 3.22 7.90
CA VAL A 53 5.05 3.19 7.71
C VAL A 53 4.65 4.02 6.48
N GLN A 54 5.14 5.27 6.38
CA GLN A 54 4.84 6.13 5.24
C GLN A 54 5.30 5.52 3.91
N ILE A 55 6.47 4.87 3.86
CA ILE A 55 6.97 4.20 2.65
C ILE A 55 6.07 3.02 2.27
N ALA A 56 5.62 2.23 3.25
CA ALA A 56 4.70 1.11 3.03
C ALA A 56 3.35 1.59 2.48
N VAL A 57 2.75 2.61 3.10
CA VAL A 57 1.48 3.22 2.66
C VAL A 57 1.61 3.81 1.25
N LEU A 58 2.68 4.56 0.97
CA LEU A 58 2.93 5.11 -0.37
C LEU A 58 3.11 4.01 -1.41
N THR A 59 3.72 2.89 -1.04
CA THR A 59 3.90 1.76 -1.95
C THR A 59 2.56 1.16 -2.36
N GLN A 60 1.64 0.93 -1.42
CA GLN A 60 0.28 0.46 -1.75
C GLN A 60 -0.47 1.44 -2.65
N LYS A 61 -0.39 2.75 -2.35
CA LYS A 61 -1.01 3.79 -3.18
C LYS A 61 -0.43 3.82 -4.60
N ILE A 62 0.89 3.71 -4.74
CA ILE A 62 1.57 3.68 -6.04
C ILE A 62 1.13 2.47 -6.86
N LEU A 63 1.02 1.28 -6.26
CA LEU A 63 0.55 0.08 -6.95
C LEU A 63 -0.84 0.30 -7.55
N ARG A 64 -1.79 0.77 -6.73
CA ARG A 64 -3.15 1.10 -7.19
C ARG A 64 -3.17 2.15 -8.29
N SER A 65 -2.48 3.27 -8.09
CA SER A 65 -2.46 4.36 -9.07
C SER A 65 -1.75 3.96 -10.37
N THR A 66 -0.81 3.03 -10.32
CA THR A 66 -0.16 2.48 -11.51
C THR A 66 -1.13 1.66 -12.34
N SER A 67 -1.94 0.80 -11.71
CA SER A 67 -2.99 0.04 -12.41
C SER A 67 -3.99 0.98 -13.10
N HIS A 68 -4.48 2.01 -12.40
CA HIS A 68 -5.39 3.00 -12.96
C HIS A 68 -4.77 3.80 -14.14
N ALA A 69 -3.50 4.19 -14.01
CA ALA A 69 -2.80 4.92 -15.06
C ALA A 69 -2.48 4.06 -16.31
N GLN A 70 -2.39 2.73 -16.16
CA GLN A 70 -2.22 1.80 -17.28
C GLN A 70 -3.52 1.66 -18.08
N GLU A 71 -4.66 1.61 -17.40
CA GLU A 71 -5.99 1.57 -18.01
C GLU A 71 -6.33 2.90 -18.69
N HIS A 72 -6.12 4.02 -18.00
CA HIS A 72 -6.45 5.37 -18.50
C HIS A 72 -5.22 6.16 -18.92
N LYS A 73 -4.68 5.85 -20.11
CA LYS A 73 -3.45 6.46 -20.61
C LYS A 73 -3.51 7.98 -20.84
N LYS A 74 -4.72 8.52 -21.09
CA LYS A 74 -4.94 9.95 -21.39
C LYS A 74 -5.10 10.82 -20.14
N ASP A 75 -5.19 10.25 -18.94
CA ASP A 75 -5.29 11.03 -17.71
C ASP A 75 -3.91 11.52 -17.25
N HIS A 76 -3.58 12.75 -17.65
CA HIS A 76 -2.33 13.40 -17.26
C HIS A 76 -2.33 13.91 -15.81
N HIS A 77 -3.48 14.17 -15.21
CA HIS A 77 -3.57 14.71 -13.85
C HIS A 77 -3.25 13.61 -12.83
N SER A 78 -3.86 12.42 -12.99
CA SER A 78 -3.55 11.24 -12.18
C SER A 78 -2.10 10.81 -12.33
N ARG A 79 -1.53 10.90 -13.55
CA ARG A 79 -0.12 10.59 -13.80
C ARG A 79 0.83 11.55 -13.08
N ARG A 80 0.53 12.85 -13.05
CA ARG A 80 1.31 13.84 -12.27
C ARG A 80 1.28 13.51 -10.78
N GLY A 81 0.11 13.16 -10.25
CA GLY A 81 -0.04 12.70 -8.86
C GLY A 81 0.80 11.45 -8.56
N LEU A 82 0.80 10.47 -9.47
CA LEU A 82 1.62 9.27 -9.36
C LEU A 82 3.12 9.60 -9.30
N ILE A 83 3.60 10.46 -10.19
CA ILE A 83 5.01 10.89 -10.20
C ILE A 83 5.39 11.55 -8.87
N ALA A 84 4.53 12.44 -8.35
CA ALA A 84 4.76 13.09 -7.06
C ALA A 84 4.82 12.09 -5.90
N MET A 85 3.97 11.05 -5.91
CA MET A 85 4.02 9.98 -4.90
C MET A 85 5.31 9.16 -4.97
N VAL A 86 5.75 8.80 -6.18
CA VAL A 86 7.02 8.08 -6.39
C VAL A 86 8.20 8.91 -5.89
N GLU A 87 8.20 10.22 -6.15
CA GLU A 87 9.26 11.12 -5.69
C GLU A 87 9.27 11.27 -4.17
N LYS A 88 8.09 11.43 -3.54
CA LYS A 88 7.96 11.45 -2.07
C LYS A 88 8.53 10.18 -1.44
N ARG A 89 8.18 9.00 -1.97
CA ARG A 89 8.72 7.72 -1.50
C ARG A 89 10.25 7.65 -1.65
N ARG A 90 10.79 8.15 -2.77
CA ARG A 90 12.25 8.21 -3.00
C ARG A 90 12.94 9.12 -1.96
N LYS A 91 12.35 10.27 -1.64
CA LYS A 91 12.88 11.19 -0.62
C LYS A 91 12.91 10.55 0.77
N LEU A 92 11.83 9.84 1.14
CA LEU A 92 11.77 9.10 2.41
C LEU A 92 12.81 7.97 2.49
N LEU A 93 12.99 7.19 1.42
CA LEU A 93 14.04 6.17 1.37
C LEU A 93 15.45 6.77 1.48
N LYS A 94 15.70 7.93 0.84
CA LYS A 94 16.96 8.66 0.97
C LYS A 94 17.16 9.19 2.40
N TYR A 95 16.10 9.60 3.08
CA TYR A 95 16.15 9.99 4.49
C TYR A 95 16.47 8.81 5.39
N LEU A 96 15.74 7.70 5.26
CA LEU A 96 15.93 6.50 6.07
C LEU A 96 17.36 5.98 5.95
N ARG A 97 17.90 5.88 4.72
CA ARG A 97 19.28 5.48 4.49
C ARG A 97 20.32 6.36 5.18
N ARG A 98 20.07 7.66 5.32
CA ARG A 98 20.98 8.59 6.02
C ARG A 98 20.90 8.44 7.53
N LYS A 99 19.73 8.09 8.06
CA LYS A 99 19.47 8.00 9.50
C LYS A 99 19.81 6.63 10.08
N ASP A 100 19.40 5.57 9.40
CA ASP A 100 19.51 4.19 9.87
C ASP A 100 19.60 3.24 8.66
N LEU A 101 20.78 2.66 8.49
CA LEU A 101 21.05 1.79 7.35
C LEU A 101 20.45 0.39 7.53
N HIS A 102 20.27 -0.08 8.77
CA HIS A 102 19.69 -1.40 9.03
C HIS A 102 18.21 -1.40 8.63
N LYS A 103 17.44 -0.45 9.17
CA LYS A 103 16.01 -0.30 8.85
C LYS A 103 15.76 -0.07 7.37
N PHE A 104 16.65 0.68 6.71
CA PHE A 104 16.58 0.86 5.27
C PHE A 104 16.67 -0.50 4.53
N ARG A 105 17.59 -1.37 4.91
CA ARG A 105 17.75 -2.70 4.28
C ARG A 105 16.53 -3.57 4.53
N ASP A 106 16.00 -3.57 5.75
CA ASP A 106 14.82 -4.36 6.14
C ASP A 106 13.58 -3.94 5.33
N VAL A 107 13.30 -2.63 5.27
CA VAL A 107 12.16 -2.09 4.52
C VAL A 107 12.29 -2.37 3.02
N VAL A 108 13.49 -2.22 2.47
CA VAL A 108 13.76 -2.48 1.05
C VAL A 108 13.58 -3.95 0.71
N ALA A 109 14.05 -4.86 1.58
CA ALA A 109 13.89 -6.30 1.43
C ALA A 109 12.42 -6.71 1.54
N ALA A 110 11.71 -6.23 2.56
CA ALA A 110 10.31 -6.56 2.79
C ALA A 110 9.39 -6.08 1.66
N LEU A 111 9.65 -4.90 1.09
CA LEU A 111 8.87 -4.34 -0.01
C LEU A 111 9.37 -4.75 -1.41
N GLY A 112 10.47 -5.50 -1.50
CA GLY A 112 11.07 -5.90 -2.78
C GLY A 112 11.52 -4.73 -3.66
N LEU A 113 11.86 -3.58 -3.06
CA LEU A 113 12.21 -2.37 -3.80
C LEU A 113 13.65 -2.44 -4.31
N ARG A 114 13.90 -1.98 -5.55
CA ARG A 114 15.26 -1.81 -6.07
C ARG A 114 15.66 -0.35 -5.95
N PHE A 115 16.61 -0.05 -5.06
CA PHE A 115 17.14 1.30 -4.90
C PHE A 115 18.43 1.47 -5.69
N THR A 116 18.38 2.19 -6.81
CA THR A 116 19.59 2.53 -7.59
C THR A 116 20.15 3.88 -7.15
N THR A 117 21.41 3.90 -6.72
CA THR A 117 22.16 5.13 -6.42
C THR A 117 22.71 5.77 -7.68
N ARG A 118 21.89 6.05 -8.69
CA ARG A 118 22.35 6.84 -9.84
C ARG A 118 22.09 8.33 -9.60
N HIS A 119 23.18 9.02 -9.24
CA HIS A 119 23.34 10.47 -9.40
C HIS A 119 24.01 10.73 -10.75
N SER A 120 23.30 10.49 -11.84
CA SER A 120 23.65 11.16 -13.09
C SER A 120 22.35 11.65 -13.72
N TYR A 121 22.35 12.94 -13.99
CA TYR A 121 21.23 13.74 -14.43
C TYR A 121 20.70 13.19 -15.77
N ARG A 122 19.37 13.06 -15.89
CA ARG A 122 18.62 12.57 -17.08
C ARG A 122 18.82 11.08 -17.43
N ALA A 123 18.10 10.15 -16.78
CA ALA A 123 17.61 8.94 -17.45
C ALA A 123 16.61 8.15 -16.58
N CYS A 124 15.38 8.09 -17.09
CA CYS A 124 14.44 6.96 -17.07
C CYS A 124 14.15 6.23 -15.74
N VAL A 125 12.99 6.58 -15.16
CA VAL A 125 12.21 5.66 -14.33
C VAL A 125 11.54 4.66 -15.29
N ILE A 126 12.21 3.55 -15.61
CA ILE A 126 11.54 2.36 -16.13
C ILE A 126 11.37 1.42 -14.94
N ILE A 127 10.13 1.31 -14.49
CA ILE A 127 9.65 0.23 -13.65
C ILE A 127 9.78 -1.04 -14.49
N THR A 128 10.89 -1.76 -14.33
CA THR A 128 10.95 -3.15 -14.79
C THR A 128 10.18 -3.98 -13.76
N VAL A 129 8.91 -4.21 -14.05
CA VAL A 129 8.20 -5.40 -13.56
C VAL A 129 9.05 -6.59 -14.01
N LYS A 130 9.40 -7.44 -13.06
CA LYS A 130 10.07 -8.73 -13.28
C LYS A 130 9.26 -9.47 -14.36
N ARG A 131 9.93 -9.92 -15.44
CA ARG A 131 9.31 -10.87 -16.37
C ARG A 131 8.73 -12.05 -15.59
#